data_AF-A0A3Q3VU72-F1
#
_entry.id   AF-A0A3Q3VU72-F1
#
_cell.length_a   1.000
_cell.length_b   1.000
_cell.length_c   1.000
_cell.angle_alpha   90.00
_cell.angle_beta   90.00
_cell.angle_gamma   90.00
#
_symmetry.space_group_name_H-M   'P 1'
#
loop_
_entity.id
_entity.type
_entity.pdbx_description
1 polymer ?
#
loop_
_entity_poly.entity_id
_entity_poly.type
_entity_poly.pdbx_seq_one_letter_code
_entity_poly.pdbx_strand_id
1 'polypeptide(L)'
;MCDGMIESISKACRAHTSATKLPVLLLLVQAMVSTGQGLGCVRPSTVQHGTTNLTETNKSSFPVGTVLEYHCDPEYLADGPNILTCSTLGHWSSEPPRCIRSDVCQPPYQPENGGYTCHPSSCRRLSHGTVIEYFCYEGYILKGDYKYLTCQYGEWDSQVKLSCLLEQDSDPSLPLGMPALSIVASTASSVALILFLVVLFVLLQLTTLMVKPSSDTPFTSLKSSLCANANVSSLSTDMPLLKEA
;
A
#
# COMPACT_ATOMS: atom_id res chain seq x y z
N MET A 1 15.39 -130.44 24.25
CA MET A 1 14.15 -131.11 23.80
C MET A 1 13.05 -130.82 24.81
N CYS A 2 11.80 -130.78 24.33
CA CYS A 2 10.60 -130.13 24.89
C CYS A 2 10.55 -128.63 24.53
N ASP A 3 10.30 -128.25 23.28
CA ASP A 3 9.05 -128.29 22.48
C ASP A 3 7.91 -127.43 23.05
N GLY A 4 7.38 -126.54 22.20
CA GLY A 4 6.07 -125.89 22.39
C GLY A 4 5.99 -124.43 21.93
N MET A 5 5.96 -124.20 20.62
CA MET A 5 5.44 -122.98 19.99
C MET A 5 4.13 -123.36 19.24
N ILE A 6 3.28 -122.37 18.91
CA ILE A 6 1.94 -122.37 18.23
C ILE A 6 0.85 -122.00 19.28
N GLU A 7 0.04 -120.93 19.18
CA GLU A 7 -0.59 -120.29 18.02
C GLU A 7 -1.04 -118.84 18.30
N SER A 8 -1.01 -118.03 17.23
CA SER A 8 -1.83 -116.85 16.85
C SER A 8 -2.84 -116.24 17.83
N ILE A 9 -2.83 -114.90 17.97
CA ILE A 9 -3.97 -114.02 17.61
C ILE A 9 -3.42 -112.60 17.35
N SER A 10 -3.72 -112.08 16.16
CA SER A 10 -3.38 -110.75 15.70
C SER A 10 -4.39 -109.68 16.17
N LYS A 11 -3.88 -108.46 16.34
CA LYS A 11 -4.56 -107.15 16.26
C LYS A 11 -5.45 -106.71 17.43
N ALA A 12 -4.85 -105.91 18.32
CA ALA A 12 -5.40 -104.60 18.70
C ALA A 12 -4.27 -103.73 19.27
N CYS A 13 -3.73 -102.79 18.49
CA CYS A 13 -2.84 -101.76 19.01
C CYS A 13 -3.65 -100.82 19.91
N ARG A 14 -3.47 -100.91 21.24
CA ARG A 14 -3.82 -99.82 22.15
C ARG A 14 -2.73 -98.75 22.07
N ALA A 15 -3.11 -97.59 21.55
CA ALA A 15 -2.41 -96.33 21.77
C ALA A 15 -2.70 -95.81 23.19
N HIS A 16 -1.94 -94.79 23.60
CA HIS A 16 -1.90 -94.08 24.90
C HIS A 16 -0.91 -94.73 25.90
N THR A 17 0.17 -94.09 26.35
CA THR A 17 0.45 -92.66 26.59
C THR A 17 1.97 -92.47 26.55
N SER A 18 2.47 -91.60 25.67
CA SER A 18 3.82 -91.05 25.82
C SER A 18 3.74 -89.54 25.69
N ALA A 19 4.05 -88.87 26.79
CA ALA A 19 4.08 -87.43 26.93
C ALA A 19 5.21 -86.85 26.06
N THR A 20 4.90 -86.55 24.80
CA THR A 20 5.77 -85.77 23.93
C THR A 20 5.34 -84.31 23.97
N LYS A 21 6.19 -83.50 24.59
CA LYS A 21 6.25 -82.03 24.46
C LYS A 21 6.02 -81.63 23.00
N LEU A 22 4.83 -81.11 22.70
CA LEU A 22 4.59 -80.33 21.49
C LEU A 22 4.84 -78.85 21.84
N PRO A 23 5.56 -78.10 21.00
CA PRO A 23 6.20 -76.86 21.39
C PRO A 23 5.18 -75.74 21.56
N VAL A 24 5.49 -74.83 22.47
CA VAL A 24 4.80 -73.56 22.78
C VAL A 24 4.76 -72.57 21.59
N LEU A 25 4.94 -73.05 20.35
CA LEU A 25 5.14 -72.23 19.14
C LEU A 25 3.84 -72.00 18.33
N LEU A 26 2.67 -72.30 18.89
CA LEU A 26 1.37 -72.07 18.22
C LEU A 26 0.48 -71.01 18.90
N LEU A 27 1.04 -70.23 19.84
CA LEU A 27 0.36 -69.13 20.54
C LEU A 27 0.90 -67.74 20.17
N LEU A 28 1.34 -67.51 18.92
CA LEU A 28 1.76 -66.18 18.45
C LEU A 28 1.09 -65.80 17.12
N VAL A 29 -0.24 -65.95 17.01
CA VAL A 29 -1.00 -65.27 15.95
C VAL A 29 -2.31 -64.69 16.51
N GLN A 30 -2.25 -64.00 17.64
CA GLN A 30 -3.34 -63.13 18.08
C GLN A 30 -2.77 -61.77 18.52
N ALA A 31 -3.42 -60.71 18.03
CA ALA A 31 -3.01 -59.30 17.97
C ALA A 31 -1.93 -59.07 16.90
N MET A 32 -2.27 -58.57 15.70
CA MET A 32 -2.49 -57.14 15.44
C MET A 32 -3.60 -56.88 14.39
N VAL A 33 -4.80 -57.45 14.52
CA VAL A 33 -5.94 -56.81 13.84
C VAL A 33 -6.37 -55.68 14.76
N SER A 34 -5.70 -54.53 14.61
CA SER A 34 -6.22 -53.27 15.11
C SER A 34 -7.63 -53.15 14.54
N THR A 35 -8.63 -53.27 15.40
CA THR A 35 -9.97 -52.81 15.11
C THR A 35 -9.88 -51.29 15.02
N GLY A 36 -9.43 -50.81 13.85
CA GLY A 36 -9.37 -49.41 13.49
C GLY A 36 -10.80 -48.86 13.48
N GLN A 37 -11.24 -48.39 14.64
CA GLN A 37 -12.40 -47.53 14.76
C GLN A 37 -12.13 -46.27 13.93
N GLY A 38 -12.80 -46.18 12.78
CA GLY A 38 -12.75 -45.05 11.86
C GLY A 38 -11.41 -44.91 11.14
N LEU A 39 -11.30 -45.47 9.93
CA LEU A 39 -10.21 -45.22 8.97
C LEU A 39 -10.24 -43.78 8.45
N GLY A 40 -10.29 -42.79 9.33
CA GLY A 40 -10.35 -41.39 9.00
C GLY A 40 -9.14 -40.64 9.50
N CYS A 41 -8.78 -39.56 8.82
CA CYS A 41 -7.76 -38.66 9.28
C CYS A 41 -8.30 -37.75 10.38
N VAL A 42 -7.51 -37.52 11.41
CA VAL A 42 -7.82 -36.56 12.48
C VAL A 42 -7.83 -35.15 11.90
N ARG A 43 -8.59 -34.23 12.50
CA ARG A 43 -8.53 -32.81 12.12
C ARG A 43 -7.08 -32.27 12.12
N PRO A 44 -6.62 -31.66 11.01
CA PRO A 44 -5.32 -30.99 10.97
C PRO A 44 -5.23 -29.79 11.91
N SER A 45 -4.00 -29.34 12.16
CA SER A 45 -3.72 -28.09 12.86
C SER A 45 -4.31 -26.89 12.12
N THR A 46 -4.81 -25.89 12.86
CA THR A 46 -5.33 -24.65 12.27
C THR A 46 -4.19 -23.81 11.69
N VAL A 47 -4.32 -23.41 10.42
CA VAL A 47 -3.36 -22.52 9.77
C VAL A 47 -3.73 -21.06 10.09
N GLN A 48 -2.80 -20.33 10.70
CA GLN A 48 -2.97 -18.89 10.93
C GLN A 48 -2.87 -18.13 9.62
N HIS A 49 -3.66 -17.06 9.46
CA HIS A 49 -3.73 -16.28 8.22
C HIS A 49 -4.07 -17.11 6.99
N GLY A 50 -4.94 -18.11 7.16
CA GLY A 50 -5.39 -18.97 6.10
C GLY A 50 -6.75 -19.59 6.37
N THR A 51 -7.37 -20.05 5.30
CA THR A 51 -8.69 -20.67 5.27
C THR A 51 -8.61 -22.02 4.55
N THR A 52 -9.56 -22.89 4.83
CA THR A 52 -9.68 -24.20 4.18
C THR A 52 -11.03 -24.33 3.50
N ASN A 53 -11.09 -25.13 2.43
CA ASN A 53 -12.34 -25.51 1.77
C ASN A 53 -13.36 -26.26 2.66
N LEU A 54 -12.98 -26.62 3.90
CA LEU A 54 -13.90 -27.15 4.91
C LEU A 54 -14.58 -26.04 5.70
N THR A 55 -15.89 -25.93 5.53
CA THR A 55 -16.76 -25.07 6.33
C THR A 55 -17.25 -25.73 7.62
N GLU A 56 -17.16 -27.06 7.73
CA GLU A 56 -17.66 -27.83 8.89
C GLU A 56 -16.57 -28.02 9.96
N THR A 57 -16.28 -26.95 10.71
CA THR A 57 -15.34 -26.88 11.84
C THR A 57 -15.75 -27.70 13.07
N ASN A 58 -16.81 -28.52 12.99
CA ASN A 58 -17.28 -29.40 14.08
C ASN A 58 -16.94 -30.88 13.89
N LYS A 59 -16.35 -31.27 12.75
CA LYS A 59 -15.98 -32.66 12.50
C LYS A 59 -14.59 -33.00 13.05
N SER A 60 -14.50 -33.99 13.93
CA SER A 60 -13.23 -34.43 14.53
C SER A 60 -12.39 -35.35 13.63
N SER A 61 -13.01 -35.96 12.62
CA SER A 61 -12.39 -36.91 11.70
C SER A 61 -12.90 -36.82 10.27
N PHE A 62 -12.04 -37.08 9.30
CA PHE A 62 -12.30 -37.00 7.86
C PHE A 62 -12.15 -38.38 7.21
N PRO A 63 -13.08 -38.84 6.34
CA PRO A 63 -12.96 -40.14 5.70
C PRO A 63 -11.75 -40.22 4.75
N VAL A 64 -11.24 -41.44 4.52
CA VAL A 64 -10.24 -41.70 3.45
C VAL A 64 -10.68 -41.06 2.14
N GLY A 65 -9.72 -40.45 1.43
CA GLY A 65 -9.96 -39.79 0.16
C GLY A 65 -10.46 -38.35 0.29
N THR A 66 -10.71 -37.84 1.51
CA THR A 66 -10.97 -36.41 1.72
C THR A 66 -9.78 -35.59 1.23
N VAL A 67 -10.04 -34.53 0.47
CA VAL A 67 -9.05 -33.58 -0.01
C VAL A 67 -9.31 -32.21 0.59
N LEU A 68 -8.31 -31.68 1.29
CA LEU A 68 -8.33 -30.35 1.87
C LEU A 68 -7.47 -29.43 1.05
N GLU A 69 -8.00 -28.26 0.73
CA GLU A 69 -7.28 -27.21 0.03
C GLU A 69 -7.20 -25.97 0.92
N TYR A 70 -5.96 -25.56 1.21
CA TYR A 70 -5.63 -24.42 2.03
C TYR A 70 -5.37 -23.20 1.16
N HIS A 71 -5.90 -22.07 1.59
CA HIS A 71 -5.75 -20.77 0.97
C HIS A 71 -5.24 -19.79 2.00
N CYS A 72 -4.14 -19.11 1.73
CA CYS A 72 -3.66 -18.05 2.62
C CYS A 72 -4.46 -16.76 2.41
N ASP A 73 -4.59 -15.97 3.46
CA ASP A 73 -5.17 -14.63 3.41
C ASP A 73 -4.38 -13.73 2.44
N PRO A 74 -4.97 -12.62 1.95
CA PRO A 74 -4.22 -11.61 1.21
C PRO A 74 -2.95 -11.19 1.96
N GLU A 75 -1.86 -10.93 1.22
CA GLU A 75 -0.51 -10.67 1.75
C GLU A 75 0.24 -11.89 2.30
N TYR A 76 -0.32 -13.12 2.29
CA TYR A 76 0.38 -14.32 2.75
C TYR A 76 0.56 -15.36 1.64
N LEU A 77 1.68 -16.08 1.67
CA LEU A 77 2.03 -17.17 0.77
C LEU A 77 2.13 -18.48 1.55
N ALA A 78 1.71 -19.58 0.91
CA ALA A 78 1.81 -20.91 1.49
C ALA A 78 3.27 -21.41 1.43
N ASP A 79 3.86 -21.62 2.61
CA ASP A 79 5.10 -22.35 2.80
C ASP A 79 4.77 -23.82 3.09
N GLY A 80 4.80 -24.63 2.03
CA GLY A 80 4.46 -26.05 2.06
C GLY A 80 3.33 -26.43 1.09
N PRO A 81 2.87 -27.69 1.13
CA PRO A 81 1.78 -28.17 0.28
C PRO A 81 0.45 -27.54 0.68
N ASN A 82 -0.25 -26.96 -0.28
CA ASN A 82 -1.58 -26.38 -0.09
C ASN A 82 -2.72 -27.42 -0.20
N ILE A 83 -2.42 -28.65 -0.61
CA ILE A 83 -3.39 -29.74 -0.77
C ILE A 83 -3.01 -30.91 0.13
N LEU A 84 -3.94 -31.32 1.00
CA LEU A 84 -3.80 -32.48 1.87
C LEU A 84 -4.84 -33.55 1.51
N THR A 85 -4.38 -34.78 1.28
CA THR A 85 -5.26 -35.91 0.98
C THR A 85 -5.24 -36.90 2.13
N CYS A 86 -6.42 -37.32 2.60
CA CYS A 86 -6.53 -38.36 3.60
C CYS A 86 -6.22 -39.72 2.97
N SER A 87 -5.07 -40.30 3.33
CA SER A 87 -4.58 -41.57 2.83
C SER A 87 -5.48 -42.74 3.25
N THR A 88 -5.42 -43.84 2.50
CA THR A 88 -6.05 -45.13 2.86
C THR A 88 -5.55 -45.68 4.19
N LEU A 89 -4.38 -45.22 4.63
CA LEU A 89 -3.76 -45.55 5.91
C LEU A 89 -4.24 -44.66 7.07
N GLY A 90 -5.20 -43.76 6.85
CA GLY A 90 -5.80 -42.93 7.92
C GLY A 90 -4.91 -41.77 8.40
N HIS A 91 -3.95 -41.32 7.59
CA HIS A 91 -3.12 -40.14 7.85
C HIS A 91 -3.14 -39.16 6.67
N TRP A 92 -2.87 -37.89 6.93
CA TRP A 92 -2.74 -36.88 5.88
C TRP A 92 -1.46 -37.09 5.07
N SER A 93 -1.53 -36.82 3.76
CA SER A 93 -0.38 -36.89 2.86
C SER A 93 0.80 -35.99 3.27
N SER A 94 0.52 -34.91 4.00
CA SER A 94 1.50 -33.93 4.48
C SER A 94 0.93 -33.13 5.66
N GLU A 95 1.78 -32.36 6.34
CA GLU A 95 1.34 -31.35 7.32
C GLU A 95 0.75 -30.13 6.59
N PRO A 96 -0.20 -29.38 7.20
CA PRO A 96 -0.71 -28.14 6.63
C PRO A 96 0.39 -27.10 6.37
N PRO A 97 0.21 -26.22 5.37
CA PRO A 97 1.19 -25.19 5.06
C PRO A 97 1.22 -24.12 6.15
N ARG A 98 2.33 -23.38 6.23
CA ARG A 98 2.37 -22.13 6.99
C ARG A 98 2.06 -20.98 6.05
N CYS A 99 1.14 -20.11 6.41
CA CYS A 99 0.97 -18.86 5.69
C CYS A 99 2.00 -17.86 6.23
N ILE A 100 3.00 -17.55 5.40
CA ILE A 100 4.04 -16.55 5.70
C ILE A 100 3.72 -15.27 4.95
N ARG A 101 3.95 -14.10 5.56
CA ARG A 101 3.77 -12.83 4.84
C ARG A 101 4.58 -12.85 3.56
N SER A 102 3.95 -12.55 2.44
CA SER A 102 4.60 -12.32 1.17
C SER A 102 5.60 -11.20 1.39
N ASP A 103 6.88 -11.49 1.27
CA ASP A 103 7.87 -10.44 1.17
C ASP A 103 7.91 -9.87 -0.25
N VAL A 104 7.30 -10.52 -1.24
CA VAL A 104 7.43 -10.15 -2.66
C VAL A 104 6.22 -9.36 -3.15
N CYS A 105 6.45 -8.14 -3.61
CA CYS A 105 5.46 -7.33 -4.32
C CYS A 105 5.27 -7.80 -5.76
N GLN A 106 4.05 -7.64 -6.26
CA GLN A 106 3.76 -7.89 -7.68
C GLN A 106 4.50 -6.90 -8.57
N PRO A 107 4.91 -7.31 -9.79
CA PRO A 107 5.49 -6.38 -10.75
C PRO A 107 4.58 -5.16 -10.97
N PRO A 108 5.09 -3.94 -10.80
CA PRO A 108 4.29 -2.73 -10.92
C PRO A 108 3.97 -2.46 -12.40
N TYR A 109 2.96 -1.62 -12.63
CA TYR A 109 2.62 -1.19 -13.99
C TYR A 109 3.79 -0.45 -14.63
N GLN A 110 4.07 -0.73 -15.91
CA GLN A 110 5.09 -0.04 -16.69
C GLN A 110 4.43 1.03 -17.58
N PRO A 111 4.78 2.32 -17.43
CA PRO A 111 4.24 3.38 -18.28
C PRO A 111 4.68 3.20 -19.73
N GLU A 112 3.78 3.52 -20.65
CA GLU A 112 4.12 3.67 -22.06
C GLU A 112 5.17 4.77 -22.22
N ASN A 113 6.15 4.60 -23.12
CA ASN A 113 7.26 5.54 -23.30
C ASN A 113 8.10 5.80 -22.04
N GLY A 114 8.19 4.78 -21.18
CA GLY A 114 9.01 4.83 -19.98
C GLY A 114 9.29 3.45 -19.38
N GLY A 115 9.79 3.46 -18.16
CA GLY A 115 10.16 2.26 -17.42
C GLY A 115 10.35 2.54 -15.94
N TYR A 116 10.91 1.55 -15.24
CA TYR A 116 11.35 1.70 -13.87
C TYR A 116 12.66 0.96 -13.64
N THR A 117 13.47 1.46 -12.71
CA THR A 117 14.63 0.77 -12.15
C THR A 117 14.33 0.31 -10.73
N CYS A 118 15.09 -0.66 -10.22
CA CYS A 118 14.90 -1.18 -8.86
C CYS A 118 16.16 -1.00 -8.03
N HIS A 119 15.96 -0.68 -6.75
CA HIS A 119 16.99 -0.43 -5.76
C HIS A 119 16.71 -1.24 -4.49
N PRO A 120 17.75 -1.67 -3.75
CA PRO A 120 19.17 -1.56 -4.08
C PRO A 120 19.67 -2.60 -5.09
N SER A 121 18.87 -3.63 -5.37
CA SER A 121 19.22 -4.74 -6.26
C SER A 121 18.35 -4.79 -7.52
N SER A 122 18.75 -5.60 -8.50
CA SER A 122 18.00 -5.75 -9.76
C SER A 122 16.55 -6.20 -9.54
N CYS A 123 15.68 -5.88 -10.51
CA CYS A 123 14.25 -6.18 -10.49
C CYS A 123 13.88 -7.68 -10.59
N ARG A 124 14.83 -8.61 -10.30
CA ARG A 124 14.58 -10.06 -10.35
C ARG A 124 13.64 -10.52 -9.24
N ARG A 125 13.71 -9.88 -8.07
CA ARG A 125 12.87 -10.18 -6.90
C ARG A 125 12.53 -8.87 -6.20
N LEU A 126 11.25 -8.52 -6.16
CA LEU A 126 10.75 -7.27 -5.58
C LEU A 126 10.36 -7.51 -4.11
N SER A 127 11.35 -7.80 -3.27
CA SER A 127 11.10 -8.12 -1.86
C SER A 127 10.80 -6.87 -1.02
N HIS A 128 10.39 -7.07 0.23
CA HIS A 128 10.17 -5.99 1.20
C HIS A 128 11.40 -5.07 1.25
N GLY A 129 11.14 -3.76 1.16
CA GLY A 129 12.17 -2.72 1.11
C GLY A 129 12.74 -2.45 -0.29
N THR A 130 12.36 -3.21 -1.33
CA THR A 130 12.66 -2.82 -2.70
C THR A 130 12.00 -1.49 -3.03
N VAL A 131 12.78 -0.56 -3.56
CA VAL A 131 12.30 0.73 -4.06
C VAL A 131 12.41 0.71 -5.57
N ILE A 132 11.31 1.02 -6.25
CA ILE A 132 11.34 1.26 -7.70
C ILE A 132 11.37 2.76 -7.97
N GLU A 133 12.03 3.14 -9.05
CA GLU A 133 12.08 4.52 -9.55
C GLU A 133 11.62 4.56 -10.99
N TYR A 134 10.53 5.26 -11.25
CA TYR A 134 10.00 5.47 -12.58
C TYR A 134 10.81 6.52 -13.36
N PHE A 135 10.96 6.26 -14.65
CA PHE A 135 11.58 7.16 -15.61
C PHE A 135 10.80 7.15 -16.94
N CYS A 136 10.92 8.24 -17.69
CA CYS A 136 10.39 8.35 -19.04
C CYS A 136 11.54 8.34 -20.05
N TYR A 137 11.26 7.89 -21.27
CA TYR A 137 12.19 7.98 -22.38
C TYR A 137 12.38 9.44 -22.82
N GLU A 138 13.42 9.69 -23.60
CA GLU A 138 13.76 11.03 -24.09
C GLU A 138 12.58 11.69 -24.81
N GLY A 139 12.32 12.97 -24.50
CA GLY A 139 11.18 13.72 -25.03
C GLY A 139 9.85 13.47 -24.31
N TYR A 140 9.83 12.70 -23.22
CA TYR A 140 8.64 12.48 -22.39
C TYR A 140 8.86 12.92 -20.94
N ILE A 141 7.82 13.51 -20.35
CA ILE A 141 7.78 13.95 -18.95
C ILE A 141 6.88 13.02 -18.14
N LEU A 142 7.36 12.63 -16.96
CA LEU A 142 6.60 11.84 -16.00
C LEU A 142 5.51 12.70 -15.35
N LYS A 143 4.25 12.31 -15.54
CA LYS A 143 3.09 12.96 -14.92
C LYS A 143 2.62 12.14 -13.73
N GLY A 144 2.82 12.70 -12.53
CA GLY A 144 2.30 12.21 -11.25
C GLY A 144 3.01 12.86 -10.07
N ASP A 145 2.46 12.68 -8.88
CA ASP A 145 2.92 13.39 -7.67
C ASP A 145 4.24 12.84 -7.13
N TYR A 146 4.53 11.56 -7.38
CA TYR A 146 5.70 10.88 -6.85
C TYR A 146 6.17 9.74 -7.77
N LYS A 147 7.48 9.66 -8.03
CA LYS A 147 8.08 8.71 -8.99
C LYS A 147 8.61 7.41 -8.38
N TYR A 148 8.49 7.23 -7.07
CA TYR A 148 9.00 6.05 -6.38
C TYR A 148 7.84 5.22 -5.80
N LEU A 149 7.98 3.89 -5.80
CA LEU A 149 7.17 3.01 -4.96
C LEU A 149 8.08 2.15 -4.08
N THR A 150 7.65 1.91 -2.85
CA THR A 150 8.35 1.06 -1.90
C THR A 150 7.53 -0.19 -1.63
N CYS A 151 8.15 -1.36 -1.78
CA CYS A 151 7.52 -2.63 -1.44
C CYS A 151 7.46 -2.80 0.08
N GLN A 152 6.24 -2.84 0.62
CA GLN A 152 5.96 -3.06 2.03
C GLN A 152 5.11 -4.32 2.19
N TYR A 153 5.75 -5.41 2.60
CA TYR A 153 5.10 -6.68 2.94
C TYR A 153 4.25 -7.26 1.80
N GLY A 154 4.76 -7.18 0.57
CA GLY A 154 4.08 -7.72 -0.61
C GLY A 154 3.13 -6.74 -1.30
N GLU A 155 2.95 -5.54 -0.75
CA GLU A 155 2.17 -4.46 -1.37
C GLU A 155 3.02 -3.21 -1.65
N TRP A 156 2.66 -2.47 -2.69
CA TRP A 156 3.27 -1.16 -2.96
C TRP A 156 2.63 -0.11 -2.06
N ASP A 157 3.45 0.80 -1.52
CA ASP A 157 3.03 1.92 -0.68
C ASP A 157 2.07 2.92 -1.35
N SER A 158 1.90 2.84 -2.68
CA SER A 158 0.97 3.66 -3.44
C SER A 158 0.43 2.91 -4.67
N GLN A 159 -0.82 3.21 -5.05
CA GLN A 159 -1.52 2.64 -6.21
C GLN A 159 -1.56 3.60 -7.41
N VAL A 160 -0.78 4.68 -7.39
CA VAL A 160 -0.81 5.72 -8.42
C VAL A 160 -0.29 5.20 -9.76
N LYS A 161 -1.10 5.37 -10.81
CA LYS A 161 -0.68 5.12 -12.19
C LYS A 161 0.02 6.36 -12.73
N LEU A 162 1.33 6.24 -12.90
CA LEU A 162 2.16 7.26 -13.56
C LEU A 162 2.04 7.11 -15.08
N SER A 163 2.15 8.23 -15.78
CA SER A 163 2.12 8.26 -17.26
C SER A 163 3.25 9.14 -17.79
N CYS A 164 3.93 8.68 -18.85
CA CYS A 164 4.89 9.50 -19.57
C CYS A 164 4.17 10.18 -20.74
N LEU A 165 4.11 11.51 -20.72
CA LEU A 165 3.49 12.32 -21.76
C LEU A 165 4.58 13.01 -22.55
N LEU A 166 4.39 13.15 -23.87
CA LEU A 166 5.34 13.89 -24.70
C LEU A 166 5.51 15.29 -24.09
N GLU A 167 6.75 15.75 -24.00
CA GLU A 167 7.10 17.12 -23.67
C GLU A 167 6.55 18.00 -24.79
N GLN A 168 5.29 18.41 -24.65
CA GLN A 168 4.70 19.39 -25.53
C GLN A 168 5.41 20.68 -25.18
N ASP A 169 6.40 21.03 -26.03
CA ASP A 169 7.03 22.33 -26.06
C ASP A 169 5.90 23.33 -25.85
N SER A 170 5.88 23.96 -24.69
CA SER A 170 4.90 24.97 -24.36
C SER A 170 5.11 26.04 -25.42
N ASP A 171 4.29 25.98 -26.46
CA ASP A 171 4.38 26.88 -27.59
C ASP A 171 4.43 28.30 -27.01
N PRO A 172 5.54 29.04 -27.18
CA PRO A 172 5.59 30.43 -26.78
C PRO A 172 4.59 31.30 -27.58
N SER A 173 3.88 30.72 -28.54
CA SER A 173 2.95 31.40 -29.44
C SER A 173 1.46 31.13 -29.20
N LEU A 174 1.04 30.92 -27.95
CA LEU A 174 -0.28 31.47 -27.55
C LEU A 174 -0.11 32.96 -27.22
N PRO A 175 -0.74 33.88 -27.98
CA PRO A 175 -0.50 35.30 -27.84
C PRO A 175 -1.27 35.80 -26.61
N LEU A 176 -0.66 35.70 -25.43
CA LEU A 176 -0.98 36.68 -24.38
C LEU A 176 -0.41 38.02 -24.85
N GLY A 177 -1.22 38.71 -25.64
CA GLY A 177 -0.99 40.08 -26.03
C GLY A 177 -0.87 40.94 -24.78
N MET A 178 0.36 41.27 -24.42
CA MET A 178 0.71 42.53 -23.80
C MET A 178 2.06 42.96 -24.37
N PRO A 179 2.13 43.96 -25.27
CA PRO A 179 3.41 44.50 -25.68
C PRO A 179 4.01 45.23 -24.47
N ALA A 180 5.16 44.75 -23.98
CA ALA A 180 5.99 45.41 -22.98
C ALA A 180 6.42 46.85 -23.38
N LEU A 181 6.18 47.25 -24.63
CA LEU A 181 6.32 48.63 -25.12
C LEU A 181 5.32 49.61 -24.49
N SER A 182 4.18 49.15 -23.97
CA SER A 182 3.21 50.04 -23.31
C SER A 182 3.71 50.56 -21.95
N ILE A 183 4.57 49.80 -21.26
CA ILE A 183 5.11 50.19 -19.95
C ILE A 183 6.12 51.35 -20.08
N VAL A 184 6.88 51.40 -21.19
CA VAL A 184 7.81 52.52 -21.48
C VAL A 184 7.05 53.77 -21.94
N ALA A 185 5.92 53.62 -22.64
CA ALA A 185 5.07 54.75 -23.02
C ALA A 185 4.31 55.35 -21.83
N SER A 186 3.87 54.53 -20.87
CA SER A 186 3.15 54.99 -19.66
C SER A 186 4.05 55.71 -18.65
N THR A 187 5.33 55.36 -18.57
CA THR A 187 6.30 56.01 -17.67
C THR A 187 6.88 57.31 -18.24
N ALA A 188 7.09 57.39 -19.56
CA ALA A 188 7.51 58.64 -20.21
C ALA A 188 6.41 59.72 -20.21
N SER A 189 5.14 59.31 -20.37
CA SER A 189 3.98 60.22 -20.38
C SER A 189 3.73 60.88 -19.01
N SER A 190 3.93 60.12 -17.92
CA SER A 190 3.73 60.63 -16.56
C SER A 190 4.79 61.67 -16.17
N VAL A 191 6.06 61.48 -16.55
CA VAL A 191 7.12 62.46 -16.30
C VAL A 191 6.88 63.76 -17.09
N ALA A 192 6.49 63.66 -18.36
CA ALA A 192 6.20 64.82 -19.19
C ALA A 192 5.01 65.64 -18.66
N LEU A 193 3.94 64.98 -18.20
CA LEU A 193 2.79 65.64 -17.57
C LEU A 193 3.16 66.34 -16.26
N ILE A 194 3.96 65.71 -15.40
CA ILE A 194 4.43 66.33 -14.16
C ILE A 194 5.26 67.58 -14.47
N LEU A 195 6.19 67.51 -15.41
CA LEU A 195 7.00 68.66 -15.82
C LEU A 195 6.13 69.79 -16.40
N PHE A 196 5.13 69.46 -17.23
CA PHE A 196 4.20 70.45 -17.77
C PHE A 196 3.35 71.14 -16.69
N LEU A 197 2.83 70.38 -15.72
CA LEU A 197 2.07 70.92 -14.59
C LEU A 197 2.91 71.84 -13.71
N VAL A 198 4.18 71.49 -13.46
CA VAL A 198 5.11 72.34 -12.68
C VAL A 198 5.38 73.65 -13.44
N VAL A 199 5.65 73.59 -14.74
CA VAL A 199 5.85 74.80 -15.55
C VAL A 199 4.60 75.67 -15.57
N LEU A 200 3.42 75.08 -15.77
CA LEU A 200 2.15 75.80 -15.75
C LEU A 200 1.91 76.44 -14.38
N PHE A 201 2.16 75.72 -13.28
CA PHE A 201 2.06 76.26 -11.93
C PHE A 201 3.00 77.45 -11.72
N VAL A 202 4.26 77.36 -12.13
CA VAL A 202 5.22 78.47 -12.04
C VAL A 202 4.77 79.67 -12.88
N LEU A 203 4.27 79.45 -14.10
CA LEU A 203 3.71 80.50 -14.95
C LEU A 203 2.44 81.12 -14.36
N LEU A 204 1.60 80.32 -13.70
CA LEU A 204 0.42 80.81 -12.97
C LEU A 204 0.84 81.64 -11.75
N GLN A 205 1.85 81.21 -10.98
CA GLN A 205 2.40 82.01 -9.89
C GLN A 205 3.04 83.32 -10.38
N LEU A 206 3.71 83.28 -11.54
CA LEU A 206 4.31 84.46 -12.14
C LEU A 206 3.24 85.43 -12.68
N THR A 207 2.15 84.91 -13.23
CA THR A 207 1.02 85.73 -13.69
C THR A 207 0.16 86.24 -12.54
N THR A 208 -0.05 85.51 -11.45
CA THR A 208 -0.72 86.02 -10.23
C THR A 208 0.13 87.03 -9.47
N LEU A 209 1.47 86.94 -9.52
CA LEU A 209 2.36 87.99 -9.02
C LEU A 209 2.33 89.27 -9.88
N MET A 210 2.03 89.16 -11.18
CA MET A 210 1.84 90.30 -12.09
C MET A 210 0.43 90.91 -11.98
N VAL A 211 -0.58 90.13 -11.57
CA VAL A 211 -1.95 90.60 -11.30
C VAL A 211 -2.11 90.84 -9.80
N LYS A 212 -1.47 91.91 -9.30
CA LYS A 212 -1.89 92.55 -8.06
C LYS A 212 -3.16 93.36 -8.39
N PRO A 213 -4.36 93.01 -7.90
CA PRO A 213 -5.52 93.86 -8.10
C PRO A 213 -5.38 95.08 -7.17
N SER A 214 -5.09 96.24 -7.76
CA SER A 214 -5.40 97.53 -7.15
C SER A 214 -6.90 97.78 -7.31
N SER A 215 -7.67 97.64 -6.24
CA SER A 215 -8.81 98.54 -5.95
C SER A 215 -9.47 98.13 -4.65
N ASP A 216 -9.51 99.10 -3.75
CA ASP A 216 -10.34 99.14 -2.56
C ASP A 216 -11.80 98.84 -2.90
N THR A 217 -12.46 98.01 -2.12
CA THR A 217 -13.91 98.02 -2.00
C THR A 217 -14.28 98.10 -0.51
N PRO A 218 -15.19 99.02 -0.13
CA PRO A 218 -15.63 99.14 1.25
C PRO A 218 -16.97 98.41 1.47
N PHE A 219 -17.33 98.33 2.75
CA PHE A 219 -18.65 98.03 3.31
C PHE A 219 -19.11 96.57 3.45
N THR A 220 -18.90 96.09 4.69
CA THR A 220 -19.92 95.58 5.63
C THR A 220 -20.78 94.36 5.30
N SER A 221 -20.66 93.40 6.22
CA SER A 221 -21.77 92.86 7.05
C SER A 221 -22.88 92.10 6.35
N LEU A 222 -22.98 90.80 6.62
CA LEU A 222 -23.92 90.18 7.57
C LEU A 222 -23.77 88.65 7.39
N LYS A 223 -23.43 87.92 8.48
CA LYS A 223 -24.36 87.03 9.23
C LYS A 223 -25.03 86.00 8.32
N SER A 224 -25.05 84.71 8.58
CA SER A 224 -25.04 83.89 9.81
C SER A 224 -25.36 82.48 9.28
N SER A 225 -24.94 81.34 9.83
CA SER A 225 -24.97 80.83 11.20
C SER A 225 -24.08 79.58 11.22
N LEU A 226 -23.18 79.39 12.21
CA LEU A 226 -23.42 78.58 13.43
C LEU A 226 -24.05 77.20 13.10
N CYS A 227 -23.57 76.05 13.56
CA CYS A 227 -22.55 75.75 14.57
C CYS A 227 -22.24 74.24 14.53
N ALA A 228 -21.03 73.91 14.99
CA ALA A 228 -20.71 72.77 15.87
C ALA A 228 -20.83 71.32 15.35
N ASN A 229 -19.67 70.68 15.15
CA ASN A 229 -19.03 69.74 16.09
C ASN A 229 -17.71 69.27 15.43
N ALA A 230 -16.51 69.61 15.90
CA ALA A 230 -15.81 69.29 17.16
C ALA A 230 -15.35 67.81 17.29
N ASN A 231 -14.06 67.68 17.66
CA ASN A 231 -13.20 66.51 17.93
C ASN A 231 -12.70 65.73 16.70
N VAL A 232 -11.42 65.77 16.27
CA VAL A 232 -10.10 65.78 16.94
C VAL A 232 -9.89 64.60 17.89
N SER A 233 -9.11 63.61 17.44
CA SER A 233 -7.80 63.29 18.04
C SER A 233 -7.13 62.10 17.34
N SER A 234 -6.01 62.38 16.67
CA SER A 234 -4.92 61.44 16.46
C SER A 234 -3.95 61.52 17.64
N LEU A 235 -3.63 60.42 18.32
CA LEU A 235 -2.44 60.22 19.16
C LEU A 235 -2.14 58.71 19.12
N SER A 236 -1.14 58.28 18.35
CA SER A 236 0.28 58.08 18.70
C SER A 236 0.54 56.83 19.55
N THR A 237 1.47 56.00 19.03
CA THR A 237 2.54 55.27 19.74
C THR A 237 2.16 54.33 20.89
N ASP A 238 2.32 53.01 20.70
CA ASP A 238 3.48 52.24 21.18
C ASP A 238 3.25 50.72 21.19
N MET A 239 4.30 49.98 20.82
CA MET A 239 4.50 48.53 20.97
C MET A 239 4.84 48.23 22.44
N PRO A 240 4.42 47.11 23.08
CA PRO A 240 5.26 45.89 23.14
C PRO A 240 4.55 44.52 23.39
N LEU A 241 5.23 43.46 22.95
CA LEU A 241 5.49 42.12 23.54
C LEU A 241 4.49 41.33 24.44
N LEU A 242 4.71 40.00 24.40
CA LEU A 242 4.23 38.85 25.21
C LEU A 242 3.12 38.04 24.50
N LYS A 243 3.10 36.70 24.44
CA LYS A 243 3.72 35.61 25.25
C LYS A 243 3.49 34.31 24.45
N GLU A 244 4.49 33.46 24.19
CA GLU A 244 4.77 32.23 24.97
C GLU A 244 3.60 31.70 25.84
N ALA A 245 3.00 30.60 25.39
CA ALA A 245 2.37 29.55 26.18
C ALA A 245 2.24 28.28 25.32
#